data_AF-A0A9D6L3B6-F1
#
_entry.id   AF-A0A9D6L3B6-F1
#
_cell.length_a   1.000
_cell.length_b   1.000
_cell.length_c   1.000
_cell.angle_alpha   90.00
_cell.angle_beta   90.00
_cell.angle_gamma   90.00
#
_symmetry.space_group_name_H-M   'P 1'
#
loop_
_entity.id
_entity.type
_entity.pdbx_description
1 polymer ?
#
loop_
_entity_poly.entity_id
_entity_poly.type
_entity_poly.pdbx_seq_one_letter_code
_entity_poly.pdbx_strand_id
1 'polypeptide(L)'
;MQSAPSTVYRQSTDKQRIVIAGKSKARIAEMIAFVLKECGRKIDLSTSASEQISDAPTIVIEANGDPKSIEEYQHHILIFSQLPSSEKESYSILADRTPKSGGIFFDDRDELAKSIAKKERADVTVIPFSLPKFEMQNGRAILINSNEKIPIQVSSTEDLMGVSATKELLSKIGITSSQFYKTISSFK
;
A
#
# COMPACT_ATOMS: atom_id res chain seq x y z
N MET A 1 -3.92 -13.45 16.30
CA MET A 1 -3.70 -12.12 16.92
C MET A 1 -2.41 -11.60 16.31
N GLN A 2 -2.42 -10.41 15.71
CA GLN A 2 -1.23 -9.86 15.07
C GLN A 2 -0.15 -9.59 16.13
N SER A 3 1.10 -9.91 15.83
CA SER A 3 2.23 -9.57 16.70
C SER A 3 2.36 -8.06 16.92
N ALA A 4 2.93 -7.69 18.07
CA ALA A 4 3.25 -6.31 18.36
C ALA A 4 4.25 -5.73 17.31
N PRO A 5 4.17 -4.42 17.00
CA PRO A 5 5.03 -3.78 16.01
C PRO A 5 6.54 -4.06 16.17
N SER A 6 7.08 -3.90 17.38
CA SER A 6 8.49 -4.22 17.68
C SER A 6 8.87 -5.69 17.48
N THR A 7 7.93 -6.63 17.65
CA THR A 7 8.17 -8.05 17.37
C THR A 7 8.28 -8.29 15.86
N VAL A 8 7.34 -7.72 15.07
CA VAL A 8 7.38 -7.80 13.60
C VAL A 8 8.67 -7.17 13.08
N TYR A 9 9.08 -6.01 13.60
CA TYR A 9 10.35 -5.37 13.22
C TYR A 9 11.55 -6.27 13.50
N ARG A 10 11.68 -6.83 14.72
CA ARG A 10 12.79 -7.73 15.06
C ARG A 10 12.90 -8.95 14.13
N GLN A 11 11.76 -9.47 13.67
CA GLN A 11 11.69 -10.62 12.77
C GLN A 11 11.88 -10.25 11.28
N SER A 12 11.93 -8.95 10.94
CA SER A 12 11.99 -8.48 9.55
C SER A 12 13.05 -7.40 9.32
N THR A 13 14.10 -7.36 10.16
CA THR A 13 15.16 -6.34 10.09
C THR A 13 15.92 -6.36 8.76
N ASP A 14 16.06 -7.54 8.14
CA ASP A 14 16.71 -7.81 6.86
C ASP A 14 15.80 -7.62 5.63
N LYS A 15 14.53 -7.20 5.84
CA LYS A 15 13.51 -7.11 4.79
C LYS A 15 13.17 -5.66 4.43
N GLN A 16 12.71 -5.46 3.21
CA GLN A 16 11.96 -4.25 2.87
C GLN A 16 10.58 -4.30 3.51
N ARG A 17 10.25 -3.28 4.31
CA ARG A 17 9.01 -3.19 5.10
C ARG A 17 8.07 -2.16 4.49
N ILE A 18 6.92 -2.62 4.01
CA ILE A 18 5.86 -1.82 3.42
C ILE A 18 4.73 -1.72 4.44
N VAL A 19 4.54 -0.54 5.02
CA VAL A 19 3.57 -0.30 6.09
C VAL A 19 2.39 0.49 5.55
N ILE A 20 1.18 -0.01 5.77
CA ILE A 20 -0.05 0.59 5.22
C ILE A 20 -0.91 1.10 6.37
N ALA A 21 -1.17 2.40 6.39
CA ALA A 21 -1.99 3.06 7.40
C ALA A 21 -3.22 3.74 6.79
N GLY A 22 -4.29 3.81 7.60
CA GLY A 22 -5.59 4.39 7.22
C GLY A 22 -6.68 3.36 6.95
N LYS A 23 -7.80 3.82 6.40
CA LYS A 23 -9.05 3.07 6.26
C LYS A 23 -8.93 1.82 5.36
N SER A 24 -8.24 1.91 4.23
CA SER A 24 -8.21 0.84 3.21
C SER A 24 -7.03 -0.14 3.35
N LYS A 25 -6.37 -0.16 4.52
CA LYS A 25 -5.12 -0.89 4.75
C LYS A 25 -5.18 -2.39 4.44
N ALA A 26 -6.22 -3.08 4.93
CA ALA A 26 -6.39 -4.52 4.71
C ALA A 26 -6.55 -4.83 3.21
N ARG A 27 -7.41 -4.08 2.53
CA ARG A 27 -7.69 -4.29 1.10
C ARG A 27 -6.47 -4.06 0.20
N ILE A 28 -5.70 -2.99 0.49
CA ILE A 28 -4.45 -2.73 -0.23
C ILE A 28 -3.44 -3.84 0.04
N ALA A 29 -3.31 -4.31 1.29
CA ALA A 29 -2.41 -5.41 1.64
C ALA A 29 -2.75 -6.69 0.86
N GLU A 30 -4.04 -7.02 0.77
CA GLU A 30 -4.53 -8.18 0.00
C GLU A 30 -4.20 -8.07 -1.48
N MET A 31 -4.44 -6.91 -2.10
CA MET A 31 -4.14 -6.69 -3.52
C MET A 31 -2.64 -6.78 -3.81
N ILE A 32 -1.78 -6.22 -2.96
CA ILE A 32 -0.32 -6.33 -3.07
C ILE A 32 0.10 -7.79 -2.98
N ALA A 33 -0.37 -8.50 -1.95
CA ALA A 33 -0.04 -9.90 -1.73
C ALA A 33 -0.48 -10.77 -2.91
N PHE A 34 -1.70 -10.54 -3.40
CA PHE A 34 -2.26 -11.25 -4.54
C PHE A 34 -1.40 -11.05 -5.78
N VAL A 35 -1.13 -9.80 -6.18
CA VAL A 35 -0.39 -9.54 -7.42
C VAL A 35 1.04 -10.08 -7.34
N LEU A 36 1.73 -9.91 -6.20
CA LEU A 36 3.09 -10.41 -6.02
C LEU A 36 3.14 -11.94 -6.11
N LYS A 37 2.22 -12.64 -5.43
CA LYS A 37 2.17 -14.11 -5.44
C LYS A 37 1.90 -14.66 -6.85
N GLU A 38 0.93 -14.10 -7.56
CA GLU A 38 0.62 -14.48 -8.94
C GLU A 38 1.75 -14.14 -9.93
N CYS A 39 2.58 -13.14 -9.62
CA CYS A 39 3.81 -12.84 -10.36
C CYS A 39 5.02 -13.68 -9.92
N GLY A 40 4.85 -14.67 -9.04
CA GLY A 40 5.93 -15.55 -8.56
C GLY A 40 6.92 -14.86 -7.63
N ARG A 41 6.55 -13.73 -7.01
CA ARG A 41 7.38 -13.02 -6.03
C ARG A 41 7.05 -13.50 -4.62
N LYS A 42 8.07 -13.94 -3.88
CA LYS A 42 7.94 -14.25 -2.44
C LYS A 42 7.60 -12.96 -1.68
N ILE A 43 6.63 -13.04 -0.78
CA ILE A 43 6.20 -11.92 0.06
C ILE A 43 5.75 -12.43 1.43
N ASP A 44 6.19 -11.75 2.47
CA ASP A 44 5.73 -11.95 3.84
C ASP A 44 4.58 -11.01 4.17
N LEU A 45 3.74 -11.40 5.11
CA LEU A 45 2.57 -10.64 5.53
C LEU A 45 2.55 -10.51 7.05
N SER A 46 2.25 -9.32 7.54
CA SER A 46 1.78 -9.09 8.90
C SER A 46 0.47 -8.31 8.81
N THR A 47 -0.63 -9.02 8.71
CA THR A 47 -1.98 -8.44 8.61
C THR A 47 -2.92 -9.06 9.62
N SER A 48 -4.12 -8.50 9.74
CA SER A 48 -5.18 -9.09 10.56
C SER A 48 -5.58 -10.49 10.11
N ALA A 49 -5.50 -10.76 8.81
CA ALA A 49 -5.90 -12.03 8.19
C ALA A 49 -4.76 -13.06 8.10
N SER A 50 -3.51 -12.63 8.01
CA SER A 50 -2.36 -13.52 7.81
C SER A 50 -1.10 -12.93 8.43
N GLU A 51 -0.40 -13.76 9.21
CA GLU A 51 0.92 -13.44 9.71
C GLU A 51 1.88 -14.56 9.31
N GLN A 52 2.76 -14.23 8.37
CA GLN A 52 3.76 -15.14 7.82
C GLN A 52 5.03 -14.34 7.57
N ILE A 53 6.06 -14.65 8.36
CA ILE A 53 7.40 -14.06 8.23
C ILE A 53 8.37 -15.20 7.94
N SER A 54 9.04 -15.14 6.80
CA SER A 54 9.86 -16.21 6.22
C SER A 54 11.19 -15.66 5.70
N ASP A 55 11.79 -16.28 4.68
CA ASP A 55 12.98 -15.79 3.98
C ASP A 55 12.66 -14.79 2.86
N ALA A 56 11.38 -14.41 2.69
CA ALA A 56 10.99 -13.44 1.67
C ALA A 56 11.70 -12.09 1.90
N PRO A 57 12.12 -11.40 0.83
CA PRO A 57 12.87 -10.14 0.94
C PRO A 57 12.01 -8.94 1.33
N THR A 58 10.69 -9.08 1.24
CA THR A 58 9.73 -7.98 1.44
C THR A 58 8.60 -8.47 2.34
N ILE A 59 8.14 -7.61 3.24
CA ILE A 59 6.97 -7.82 4.08
C ILE A 59 5.97 -6.68 3.90
N VAL A 60 4.70 -7.03 3.76
CA VAL A 60 3.57 -6.09 3.79
C VAL A 60 2.92 -6.13 5.15
N ILE A 61 2.77 -4.95 5.75
CA ILE A 61 2.30 -4.78 7.12
C ILE A 61 1.03 -3.93 7.10
N GLU A 62 -0.07 -4.52 7.54
CA GLU A 62 -1.27 -3.78 7.91
C GLU A 62 -0.99 -3.11 9.26
N ALA A 63 -0.89 -1.78 9.25
CA ALA A 63 -0.56 -1.03 10.45
C ALA A 63 -1.74 -1.07 11.44
N ASN A 64 -1.45 -1.46 12.68
CA ASN A 64 -2.39 -1.47 13.78
C ASN A 64 -1.88 -0.57 14.92
N GLY A 65 -2.81 0.11 15.59
CA GLY A 65 -2.51 1.07 16.65
C GLY A 65 -2.40 2.52 16.17
N ASP A 66 -2.00 3.40 17.09
CA ASP A 66 -1.73 4.81 16.84
C ASP A 66 -0.42 5.00 16.04
N PRO A 67 -0.18 6.17 15.42
CA PRO A 67 1.02 6.38 14.60
C PRO A 67 2.34 6.16 15.35
N LYS A 68 2.35 6.38 16.67
CA LYS A 68 3.52 6.13 17.52
C LYS A 68 3.86 4.64 17.59
N SER A 69 2.86 3.78 17.72
CA SER A 69 3.02 2.33 17.64
C SER A 69 3.46 1.90 16.23
N ILE A 70 2.98 2.59 15.19
CA ILE A 70 3.37 2.32 13.81
C ILE A 70 4.86 2.64 13.56
N GLU A 71 5.44 3.64 14.23
CA GLU A 71 6.88 3.96 14.12
C GLU A 71 7.79 2.77 14.50
N GLU A 72 7.34 1.87 15.38
CA GLU A 72 8.11 0.69 15.77
C GLU A 72 8.33 -0.30 14.63
N TYR A 73 7.51 -0.27 13.57
CA TYR A 73 7.73 -1.11 12.39
C TYR A 73 8.97 -0.68 11.59
N GLN A 74 9.49 0.55 11.78
CA GLN A 74 10.64 1.10 11.06
C GLN A 74 10.49 0.91 9.55
N HIS A 75 9.45 1.48 8.97
CA HIS A 75 9.11 1.28 7.56
C HIS A 75 10.22 1.73 6.62
N HIS A 76 10.23 1.13 5.43
CA HIS A 76 10.95 1.69 4.28
C HIS A 76 9.99 2.41 3.34
N ILE A 77 8.77 1.88 3.24
CA ILE A 77 7.71 2.43 2.41
C ILE A 77 6.45 2.59 3.27
N LEU A 78 5.84 3.78 3.25
CA LEU A 78 4.52 4.04 3.80
C LEU A 78 3.48 4.15 2.70
N ILE A 79 2.28 3.67 2.98
CA ILE A 79 1.08 3.95 2.20
C ILE A 79 0.04 4.55 3.14
N PHE A 80 -0.40 5.77 2.83
CA PHE A 80 -1.49 6.46 3.52
C PHE A 80 -2.77 6.37 2.70
N SER A 81 -3.72 5.56 3.17
CA SER A 81 -5.03 5.38 2.54
C SER A 81 -6.13 5.94 3.45
N GLN A 82 -6.47 7.22 3.29
CA GLN A 82 -7.49 7.92 4.11
C GLN A 82 -7.16 7.87 5.61
N LEU A 83 -6.37 8.83 6.07
CA LEU A 83 -5.94 8.96 7.46
C LEU A 83 -7.05 9.57 8.34
N PRO A 84 -7.14 9.17 9.62
CA PRO A 84 -8.04 9.83 10.56
C PRO A 84 -7.53 11.23 10.90
N SER A 85 -8.43 12.21 10.93
CA SER A 85 -8.10 13.62 11.15
C SER A 85 -7.59 13.94 12.56
N SER A 86 -7.95 13.11 13.55
CA SER A 86 -7.61 13.30 14.96
C SER A 86 -6.12 13.19 15.28
N GLU A 87 -5.30 12.64 14.39
CA GLU A 87 -3.90 12.27 14.68
C GLU A 87 -2.88 12.88 13.71
N LYS A 88 -3.23 14.01 13.09
CA LYS A 88 -2.41 14.69 12.07
C LYS A 88 -0.93 14.82 12.47
N GLU A 89 -0.65 15.30 13.67
CA GLU A 89 0.72 15.53 14.13
C GLU A 89 1.50 14.21 14.23
N SER A 90 0.90 13.18 14.82
CA SER A 90 1.52 11.86 14.97
C SER A 90 1.79 11.21 13.61
N TYR A 91 0.90 11.35 12.62
CA TYR A 91 1.17 10.88 11.25
C TYR A 91 2.25 11.70 10.53
N SER A 92 2.37 12.99 10.83
CA SER A 92 3.46 13.83 10.33
C SER A 92 4.82 13.36 10.85
N ILE A 93 4.91 13.06 12.14
CA ILE A 93 6.12 12.49 12.77
C ILE A 93 6.43 11.12 12.15
N LEU A 94 5.45 10.24 12.02
CA LEU A 94 5.63 8.94 11.37
C LEU A 94 6.17 9.10 9.94
N ALA A 95 5.63 10.02 9.14
CA ALA A 95 6.13 10.30 7.80
C ALA A 95 7.58 10.81 7.80
N ASP A 96 7.97 11.62 8.80
CA ASP A 96 9.35 12.09 9.00
C ASP A 96 10.33 10.96 9.37
N ARG A 97 9.85 9.81 9.86
CA ARG A 97 10.67 8.62 10.09
C ARG A 97 11.01 7.85 8.82
N THR A 98 10.50 8.25 7.66
CA THR A 98 10.83 7.60 6.39
C THR A 98 12.32 7.75 6.11
N PRO A 99 13.08 6.64 5.97
CA PRO A 99 14.52 6.71 5.77
C PRO A 99 14.86 7.23 4.38
N LYS A 100 16.13 7.62 4.18
CA LYS A 100 16.66 7.92 2.84
C LYS A 100 16.44 6.74 1.89
N SER A 101 16.15 7.06 0.63
CA SER A 101 15.70 6.12 -0.40
C SER A 101 14.38 5.40 -0.08
N GLY A 102 13.67 5.81 0.98
CA GLY A 102 12.33 5.35 1.30
C GLY A 102 11.24 6.00 0.44
N GLY A 103 10.00 5.54 0.63
CA GLY A 103 8.86 5.99 -0.16
C GLY A 103 7.62 6.31 0.67
N ILE A 104 6.87 7.33 0.27
CA ILE A 104 5.55 7.64 0.81
C ILE A 104 4.54 7.66 -0.34
N PHE A 105 3.57 6.77 -0.29
CA PHE A 105 2.43 6.71 -1.19
C PHE A 105 1.20 7.26 -0.48
N PHE A 106 0.38 8.06 -1.14
CA PHE A 106 -0.79 8.66 -0.49
C PHE A 106 -1.98 8.82 -1.43
N ASP A 107 -3.20 8.70 -0.87
CA ASP A 107 -4.45 8.98 -1.56
C ASP A 107 -4.53 10.48 -1.87
N ASP A 108 -4.51 10.86 -3.14
CA ASP A 108 -4.51 12.26 -3.56
C ASP A 108 -5.83 12.99 -3.27
N ARG A 109 -6.89 12.27 -2.86
CA ARG A 109 -8.17 12.87 -2.43
C ARG A 109 -8.19 13.18 -0.93
N ASP A 110 -7.23 12.63 -0.18
CA ASP A 110 -7.09 12.88 1.25
C ASP A 110 -6.16 14.08 1.46
N GLU A 111 -6.75 15.24 1.72
CA GLU A 111 -6.01 16.48 1.97
C GLU A 111 -5.09 16.39 3.19
N LEU A 112 -5.44 15.59 4.20
CA LEU A 112 -4.59 15.35 5.35
C LEU A 112 -3.34 14.58 4.93
N ALA A 113 -3.52 13.42 4.31
CA ALA A 113 -2.40 12.60 3.83
C ALA A 113 -1.53 13.37 2.83
N LYS A 114 -2.15 14.13 1.92
CA LYS A 114 -1.45 15.01 0.97
C LYS A 114 -0.61 16.05 1.68
N SER A 115 -1.15 16.74 2.68
CA SER A 115 -0.41 17.76 3.43
C SER A 115 0.80 17.18 4.18
N ILE A 116 0.67 15.95 4.70
CA ILE A 116 1.74 15.25 5.43
C ILE A 116 2.81 14.71 4.48
N ALA A 117 2.39 14.07 3.38
CA ALA A 117 3.26 13.40 2.43
C ALA A 117 4.09 14.41 1.63
N LYS A 118 3.51 15.56 1.23
CA LYS A 118 4.19 16.59 0.43
C LYS A 118 5.22 17.44 1.19
N LYS A 119 5.31 17.30 2.52
CA LYS A 119 6.42 17.89 3.28
C LYS A 119 7.75 17.37 2.74
N GLU A 120 8.64 18.27 2.36
CA GLU A 120 9.93 17.93 1.75
C GLU A 120 10.81 17.13 2.70
N ARG A 121 11.41 16.06 2.18
CA ARG A 121 12.31 15.16 2.90
C ARG A 121 13.44 14.74 1.96
N ALA A 122 14.68 14.83 2.43
CA ALA A 122 15.84 14.48 1.63
C ALA A 122 15.81 12.99 1.24
N ASP A 123 15.99 12.72 -0.04
CA ASP A 123 16.08 11.37 -0.61
C ASP A 123 14.83 10.49 -0.38
N VAL A 124 13.65 11.06 -0.11
CA VAL A 124 12.38 10.32 0.02
C VAL A 124 11.53 10.49 -1.25
N THR A 125 11.09 9.37 -1.82
CA THR A 125 10.18 9.40 -2.97
C THR A 125 8.74 9.57 -2.50
N VAL A 126 8.01 10.54 -3.06
CA VAL A 126 6.61 10.79 -2.72
C VAL A 126 5.73 10.55 -3.96
N ILE A 127 4.76 9.65 -3.87
CA ILE A 127 3.94 9.20 -5.00
C ILE A 127 2.44 9.29 -4.66
N PRO A 128 1.68 10.19 -5.29
CA PRO A 128 0.22 10.17 -5.16
C PRO A 128 -0.36 8.96 -5.88
N PHE A 129 -1.47 8.44 -5.36
CA PHE A 129 -2.37 7.59 -6.12
C PHE A 129 -3.78 8.19 -6.13
N SER A 130 -4.45 8.07 -7.27
CA SER A 130 -5.76 8.68 -7.52
C SER A 130 -6.71 7.63 -8.08
N LEU A 131 -8.00 7.98 -8.20
CA LEU A 131 -8.98 7.10 -8.80
C LEU A 131 -8.54 6.74 -10.23
N PRO A 132 -8.45 5.45 -10.60
CA PRO A 132 -8.06 5.06 -11.94
C PRO A 132 -9.14 5.51 -12.93
N LYS A 133 -8.78 5.62 -14.22
CA LYS A 133 -9.79 5.77 -15.27
C LYS A 133 -10.58 4.46 -15.37
N PHE A 134 -11.90 4.55 -15.31
CA PHE A 134 -12.77 3.39 -15.43
C PHE A 134 -14.13 3.76 -16.04
N GLU A 135 -14.81 2.75 -16.57
CA GLU A 135 -16.20 2.79 -17.00
C GLU A 135 -17.00 1.73 -16.24
N MET A 136 -18.29 1.98 -16.04
CA MET A 136 -19.22 0.98 -15.51
C MET A 136 -19.98 0.32 -16.66
N GLN A 137 -19.92 -1.00 -16.76
CA GLN A 137 -20.67 -1.77 -17.74
C GLN A 137 -21.31 -3.00 -17.08
N ASN A 138 -22.63 -3.12 -17.17
CA ASN A 138 -23.41 -4.23 -16.59
C ASN A 138 -23.09 -4.47 -15.10
N GLY A 139 -22.92 -3.39 -14.32
CA GLY A 139 -22.61 -3.46 -12.89
C GLY A 139 -21.15 -3.81 -12.55
N ARG A 140 -20.27 -3.96 -13.55
CA ARG A 140 -18.84 -4.22 -13.35
C ARG A 140 -18.00 -3.00 -13.74
N ALA A 141 -16.91 -2.78 -13.01
CA ALA A 141 -15.93 -1.77 -13.38
C ALA A 141 -14.99 -2.32 -14.45
N ILE A 142 -14.66 -1.48 -15.42
CA ILE A 142 -13.68 -1.75 -16.47
C ILE A 142 -12.63 -0.65 -16.39
N LEU A 143 -11.40 -1.01 -16.02
CA LEU A 143 -10.27 -0.07 -15.99
C LEU A 143 -9.86 0.29 -17.42
N ILE A 144 -9.46 1.54 -17.60
CA ILE A 144 -8.97 2.07 -18.87
C ILE A 144 -7.47 2.35 -18.72
N ASN A 145 -6.65 1.58 -19.42
CA ASN A 145 -5.20 1.78 -19.49
C ASN A 145 -4.82 2.08 -20.95
N SER A 146 -4.63 3.37 -21.27
CA SER A 146 -4.43 3.82 -22.65
C SER A 146 -5.60 3.39 -23.55
N ASN A 147 -5.39 2.42 -24.46
CA ASN A 147 -6.43 1.87 -25.34
C ASN A 147 -6.95 0.50 -24.85
N GLU A 148 -6.42 -0.02 -23.75
CA GLU A 148 -6.82 -1.31 -23.19
C GLU A 148 -7.98 -1.14 -22.21
N LYS A 149 -8.98 -2.01 -22.34
CA LYS A 149 -10.10 -2.14 -21.40
C LYS A 149 -9.91 -3.41 -20.57
N ILE A 150 -9.79 -3.26 -19.26
CA ILE A 150 -9.50 -4.36 -18.33
C ILE A 150 -10.69 -4.51 -17.38
N PRO A 151 -11.59 -5.49 -17.61
CA PRO A 151 -12.64 -5.81 -16.67
C PRO A 151 -12.05 -6.27 -15.33
N ILE A 152 -12.60 -5.76 -14.23
CA ILE A 152 -12.25 -6.16 -12.87
C ILE A 152 -13.51 -6.62 -12.13
N GLN A 153 -13.35 -7.49 -11.14
CA GLN A 153 -14.49 -8.02 -10.36
C GLN A 153 -14.90 -7.08 -9.23
N VAL A 154 -13.99 -6.20 -8.82
CA VAL A 154 -14.16 -5.24 -7.74
C VAL A 154 -14.59 -3.88 -8.31
N SER A 155 -15.48 -3.16 -7.63
CA SER A 155 -16.07 -1.94 -8.19
C SER A 155 -16.39 -0.85 -7.17
N SER A 156 -16.13 -1.08 -5.88
CA SER A 156 -16.27 -0.01 -4.89
C SER A 156 -15.20 1.06 -5.09
N THR A 157 -15.46 2.27 -4.57
CA THR A 157 -14.46 3.34 -4.62
C THR A 157 -13.20 2.94 -3.85
N GLU A 158 -13.34 2.31 -2.69
CA GLU A 158 -12.21 1.78 -1.91
C GLU A 158 -11.40 0.74 -2.69
N ASP A 159 -12.07 -0.15 -3.44
CA ASP A 159 -11.37 -1.14 -4.28
C ASP A 159 -10.57 -0.48 -5.39
N LEU A 160 -11.19 0.43 -6.14
CA LEU A 160 -10.53 1.13 -7.25
C LEU A 160 -9.31 1.93 -6.79
N MET A 161 -9.40 2.50 -5.60
CA MET A 161 -8.28 3.22 -4.97
C MET A 161 -7.21 2.25 -4.48
N GLY A 162 -7.60 1.09 -3.96
CA GLY A 162 -6.67 0.02 -3.63
C GLY A 162 -5.91 -0.50 -4.85
N VAL A 163 -6.59 -0.65 -6.00
CA VAL A 163 -5.96 -1.00 -7.28
C VAL A 163 -4.91 0.04 -7.66
N SER A 164 -5.23 1.34 -7.52
CA SER A 164 -4.31 2.43 -7.82
C SER A 164 -3.08 2.43 -6.90
N ALA A 165 -3.27 2.36 -5.58
CA ALA A 165 -2.20 2.29 -4.62
C ALA A 165 -1.27 1.08 -4.87
N THR A 166 -1.87 -0.09 -5.15
CA THR A 166 -1.15 -1.32 -5.46
C THR A 166 -0.34 -1.16 -6.74
N LYS A 167 -0.93 -0.61 -7.81
CA LYS A 167 -0.24 -0.38 -9.09
C LYS A 167 0.99 0.51 -8.90
N GLU A 168 0.83 1.65 -8.24
CA GLU A 168 1.93 2.61 -8.07
C GLU A 168 3.07 2.02 -7.23
N LEU A 169 2.74 1.32 -6.14
CA LEU A 169 3.74 0.62 -5.34
C LEU A 169 4.46 -0.47 -6.15
N LEU A 170 3.70 -1.34 -6.81
CA LEU A 170 4.25 -2.50 -7.50
C LEU A 170 5.12 -2.12 -8.70
N SER A 171 4.80 -1.00 -9.36
CA SER A 171 5.67 -0.39 -10.36
C SER A 171 7.06 -0.07 -9.80
N LYS A 172 7.15 0.46 -8.57
CA LYS A 172 8.42 0.77 -7.92
C LYS A 172 9.23 -0.45 -7.49
N ILE A 173 8.58 -1.57 -7.23
CA ILE A 173 9.26 -2.83 -6.88
C ILE A 173 9.38 -3.80 -8.07
N GLY A 174 9.23 -3.29 -9.30
CA GLY A 174 9.60 -3.98 -10.53
C GLY A 174 8.53 -4.89 -11.14
N ILE A 175 7.25 -4.66 -10.81
CA ILE A 175 6.12 -5.25 -11.54
C ILE A 175 5.73 -4.32 -12.69
N THR A 176 5.74 -4.85 -13.92
CA THR A 176 5.35 -4.08 -15.10
C THR A 176 3.84 -3.84 -15.12
N SER A 177 3.39 -2.77 -15.80
CA SER A 177 1.95 -2.50 -15.99
C SER A 177 1.20 -3.69 -16.61
N SER A 178 1.84 -4.39 -17.56
CA SER A 178 1.24 -5.56 -18.20
C SER A 178 1.02 -6.72 -17.22
N GLN A 179 2.03 -7.03 -16.39
CA GLN A 179 1.88 -8.02 -15.32
C GLN A 179 0.78 -7.61 -14.33
N PHE A 180 0.79 -6.36 -13.89
CA PHE A 180 -0.20 -5.85 -12.95
C PHE A 180 -1.63 -6.00 -13.48
N TYR A 181 -1.93 -5.47 -14.67
CA TYR A 181 -3.29 -5.48 -15.22
C TYR A 181 -3.77 -6.88 -15.60
N LYS A 182 -2.87 -7.74 -16.10
CA LYS A 182 -3.18 -9.15 -16.34
C LYS A 182 -3.63 -9.83 -15.05
N THR A 183 -2.91 -9.61 -13.95
CA THR A 183 -3.16 -10.28 -12.68
C THR A 183 -4.37 -9.70 -11.94
N ILE A 184 -4.40 -8.38 -11.71
CA ILE A 184 -5.44 -7.71 -10.89
C ILE A 184 -6.86 -7.90 -11.45
N SER A 185 -7.00 -8.17 -12.75
CA SER A 185 -8.29 -8.49 -13.40
C SER A 185 -9.05 -9.67 -12.75
N SER A 186 -8.32 -10.57 -12.12
CA SER A 186 -8.85 -11.77 -11.47
C SER A 186 -8.97 -11.68 -9.94
N PHE A 187 -8.58 -10.54 -9.36
CA PHE A 187 -8.72 -10.27 -7.92
C PHE A 187 -10.19 -10.19 -7.51
N LYS A 188 -10.51 -10.64 -6.29
CA LYS A 188 -11.86 -10.75 -5.73
C LYS A 188 -11.99 -9.97 -4.43
#